data_AF-A0A7S4N5T5-F1
#
_entry.id   AF-A0A7S4N5T5-F1
#
_cell.length_a   1.000
_cell.length_b   1.000
_cell.length_c   1.000
_cell.angle_alpha   90.00
_cell.angle_beta   90.00
_cell.angle_gamma   90.00
#
_symmetry.space_group_name_H-M   'P 1'
#
loop_
_entity.id
_entity.type
_entity.pdbx_description
1 polymer ?
#
loop_
_entity_poly.entity_id
_entity_poly.type
_entity_poly.pdbx_seq_one_letter_code
_entity_poly.pdbx_strand_id
1 'polypeptide(L)'
;MKGAVGKSYERSRAVVRVDAVRADKYTMQPAPSSASGGRLGGGGDAEVGRYAVKYAKGVEGRGDYEEFVDIIGLEALQGVIRQVYSDPDSASRDDPNGVEGAEEDGGVSGPREMLRPANMAQLSPRVFWSLAHHFSSAADTEEALRLCCPDLDWSYLSGRTRVLSEKARDNLRQERAAAQEGITKEGRGGEAAAGDYDRAAAAVGEVEEAMERMVADGRNAEEARRERMARAAAARMGGAVPSSAEAVASEEQKEEGSPKDQWRLVTPEEVDEDELRECILEGFKNLASGEEGKEGESEEKTQIESGEYVPPDDVLVEAWVGALLSDDLQIRNWRELSNADANVVLPAFSITPPTSTSFTVPVDETLVESVLESARVRSVDEIVLEILDGDQDVLEMLREESSAGTPRDLSNWAECPEMLLEASPGLRDRLGKGTENNGKKADEVVRLWCMRAKEAVRACPWLEWYVTPV
;
A
#
# COMPACT_ATOMS: atom_id res chain seq x y z
N MET A 1 -5.13 9.39 -8.69
CA MET A 1 -6.53 8.83 -8.73
C MET A 1 -6.93 8.03 -10.00
N LYS A 2 -6.38 8.27 -11.19
CA LYS A 2 -6.81 7.56 -12.43
C LYS A 2 -6.55 6.05 -12.42
N GLY A 3 -5.52 5.60 -11.71
CA GLY A 3 -5.17 4.18 -11.59
C GLY A 3 -6.21 3.34 -10.85
N ALA A 4 -6.72 3.84 -9.71
CA ALA A 4 -7.71 3.13 -8.90
C ALA A 4 -9.04 2.93 -9.65
N VAL A 5 -9.52 3.97 -10.34
CA VAL A 5 -10.73 3.89 -11.17
C VAL A 5 -10.55 2.93 -12.34
N GLY A 6 -9.36 2.93 -12.97
CA GLY A 6 -9.01 1.98 -14.03
C GLY A 6 -9.02 0.53 -13.54
N LYS A 7 -8.42 0.26 -12.36
CA LYS A 7 -8.41 -1.08 -11.74
C LYS A 7 -9.81 -1.57 -11.42
N SER A 8 -10.65 -0.70 -10.84
CA SER A 8 -12.06 -1.02 -10.53
C SER A 8 -12.85 -1.35 -11.80
N TYR A 9 -12.72 -0.51 -12.84
CA TYR A 9 -13.38 -0.73 -14.13
C TYR A 9 -12.95 -2.05 -14.79
N GLU A 10 -11.64 -2.36 -14.75
CA GLU A 10 -11.12 -3.59 -15.33
C GLU A 10 -11.55 -4.84 -14.55
N ARG A 11 -11.65 -4.75 -13.21
CA ARG A 11 -12.22 -5.82 -12.36
C ARG A 11 -13.68 -6.09 -12.73
N SER A 12 -14.51 -5.06 -12.84
CA SER A 12 -15.91 -5.22 -13.30
C SER A 12 -15.98 -5.80 -14.71
N ARG A 13 -15.11 -5.35 -15.62
CA ARG A 13 -15.06 -5.84 -17.00
C ARG A 13 -14.66 -7.32 -17.07
N ALA A 14 -13.72 -7.75 -16.24
CA ALA A 14 -13.30 -9.16 -16.15
C ALA A 14 -14.45 -10.10 -15.79
N VAL A 15 -15.30 -9.71 -14.83
CA VAL A 15 -16.51 -10.46 -14.48
C VAL A 15 -17.45 -10.58 -15.68
N VAL A 16 -17.66 -9.48 -16.41
CA VAL A 16 -18.49 -9.48 -17.62
C VAL A 16 -17.92 -10.39 -18.72
N ARG A 17 -16.59 -10.48 -18.87
CA ARG A 17 -15.95 -11.43 -19.81
C ARG A 17 -16.28 -12.88 -19.46
N VAL A 18 -16.13 -13.23 -18.18
CA VAL A 18 -16.42 -14.59 -17.67
C VAL A 18 -17.89 -14.95 -17.90
N ASP A 19 -18.80 -14.03 -17.58
CA ASP A 19 -20.25 -14.24 -17.79
C ASP A 19 -20.61 -14.34 -19.27
N ALA A 20 -19.94 -13.59 -20.14
CA ALA A 20 -20.15 -13.68 -21.59
C ALA A 20 -19.73 -15.04 -22.14
N VAL A 21 -18.61 -15.61 -21.70
CA VAL A 21 -18.18 -16.97 -22.10
C VAL A 21 -19.15 -18.01 -21.55
N ARG A 22 -19.48 -17.95 -20.25
CA ARG A 22 -20.41 -18.89 -19.60
C ARG A 22 -21.81 -18.88 -20.24
N ALA A 23 -22.28 -17.72 -20.68
CA ALA A 23 -23.60 -17.58 -21.30
C ALA A 23 -23.59 -17.80 -22.81
N ASP A 24 -22.43 -18.07 -23.42
CA ASP A 24 -22.21 -18.09 -24.88
C ASP A 24 -22.72 -16.81 -25.57
N LYS A 25 -22.43 -15.66 -24.96
CA LYS A 25 -22.85 -14.31 -25.41
C LYS A 25 -21.66 -13.48 -25.87
N TYR A 26 -20.79 -14.08 -26.67
CA TYR A 26 -19.68 -13.39 -27.30
C TYR A 26 -19.53 -13.82 -28.76
N THR A 27 -18.91 -12.97 -29.57
CA THR A 27 -18.54 -13.29 -30.95
C THR A 27 -17.09 -12.90 -31.16
N MET A 28 -16.30 -13.80 -31.73
CA MET A 28 -14.91 -13.53 -32.12
C MET A 28 -14.82 -13.54 -33.64
N GLN A 29 -14.31 -12.47 -34.22
CA GLN A 29 -14.08 -12.37 -35.66
C GLN A 29 -12.63 -11.95 -35.91
N PRO A 30 -11.95 -12.50 -36.94
CA PRO A 30 -10.64 -12.01 -37.34
C PRO A 30 -10.69 -10.50 -37.59
N ALA A 31 -9.83 -9.74 -36.90
CA ALA A 31 -9.81 -8.29 -37.06
C ALA A 31 -9.37 -7.94 -38.49
N PRO A 32 -9.96 -6.90 -39.11
CA PRO A 32 -9.59 -6.51 -40.47
C PRO A 32 -8.11 -6.13 -40.51
N SER A 33 -7.39 -6.68 -41.49
CA SER A 33 -5.94 -6.56 -41.68
C SER A 33 -5.44 -5.11 -41.75
N SER A 34 -6.33 -4.14 -41.98
CA SER A 34 -6.06 -2.70 -42.08
C SER A 34 -5.65 -2.03 -40.77
N ALA A 35 -5.76 -2.70 -39.62
CA ALA A 35 -5.36 -2.16 -38.31
C ALA A 35 -3.98 -2.66 -37.81
N SER A 36 -3.20 -3.34 -38.65
CA SER A 36 -1.94 -3.99 -38.24
C SER A 36 -0.73 -3.05 -38.28
N GLY A 37 -0.46 -2.39 -37.15
CA GLY A 37 0.90 -1.99 -36.83
C GLY A 37 1.75 -3.24 -36.56
N GLY A 38 2.81 -3.45 -37.36
CA GLY A 38 3.93 -4.35 -37.06
C GLY A 38 3.59 -5.81 -36.73
N ARG A 39 3.37 -6.66 -37.74
CA ARG A 39 3.47 -8.12 -37.58
C ARG A 39 4.92 -8.50 -37.27
N LEU A 40 5.22 -8.90 -36.04
CA LEU A 40 6.43 -9.69 -35.75
C LEU A 40 6.21 -11.12 -36.29
N GLY A 41 7.12 -11.56 -37.16
CA GLY A 41 7.08 -12.83 -37.90
C GLY A 41 7.03 -14.08 -37.01
N GLY A 42 6.74 -15.27 -37.52
CA GLY A 42 6.52 -15.70 -38.90
C GLY A 42 5.98 -17.14 -38.94
N GLY A 43 5.43 -17.52 -40.09
CA GLY A 43 5.25 -18.91 -40.52
C GLY A 43 4.19 -19.77 -39.81
N GLY A 44 3.01 -19.88 -40.43
CA GLY A 44 2.49 -21.23 -40.72
C GLY A 44 1.07 -21.57 -40.30
N ASP A 45 0.55 -21.08 -39.17
CA ASP A 45 -0.80 -21.46 -38.71
C ASP A 45 -1.81 -20.33 -38.91
N ALA A 46 -2.82 -20.61 -39.74
CA ALA A 46 -3.92 -19.71 -40.05
C ALA A 46 -4.81 -19.37 -38.84
N GLU A 47 -4.61 -20.04 -37.70
CA GLU A 47 -5.39 -19.87 -36.48
C GLU A 47 -4.83 -18.82 -35.51
N VAL A 48 -3.57 -18.39 -35.70
CA VAL A 48 -2.92 -17.40 -34.83
C VAL A 48 -3.04 -16.00 -35.46
N GLY A 49 -3.93 -15.18 -34.92
CA GLY A 49 -4.21 -13.84 -35.45
C GLY A 49 -4.83 -12.90 -34.43
N ARG A 50 -5.01 -11.64 -34.84
CA ARG A 50 -5.73 -10.62 -34.05
C ARG A 50 -7.22 -10.77 -34.28
N TYR A 51 -8.00 -10.88 -33.22
CA TYR A 51 -9.46 -11.02 -33.25
C TYR A 51 -10.13 -9.81 -32.60
N ALA A 52 -11.24 -9.38 -33.19
CA ALA A 52 -12.20 -8.49 -32.56
C ALA A 52 -13.20 -9.36 -31.78
N VAL A 53 -13.22 -9.18 -30.46
CA VAL A 53 -14.12 -9.87 -29.54
C VAL A 53 -15.21 -8.91 -29.14
N LYS A 54 -16.46 -9.30 -29.40
CA LYS A 54 -17.64 -8.51 -29.05
C LYS A 54 -18.50 -9.28 -28.06
N TYR A 55 -18.85 -8.67 -26.93
CA TYR A 55 -19.61 -9.32 -25.86
C TYR A 55 -20.52 -8.33 -25.12
N ALA A 56 -21.66 -8.80 -24.61
CA ALA A 56 -22.65 -7.92 -23.98
C ALA A 56 -22.15 -7.33 -22.65
N LYS A 57 -22.49 -6.07 -22.34
CA LYS A 57 -22.09 -5.39 -21.08
C LYS A 57 -22.77 -5.91 -19.80
N GLY A 58 -23.51 -7.01 -19.86
CA GLY A 58 -24.25 -7.57 -18.73
C GLY A 58 -25.47 -6.74 -18.33
N VAL A 59 -25.91 -6.91 -17.07
CA VAL A 59 -27.12 -6.24 -16.53
C VAL A 59 -26.94 -4.74 -16.27
N GLU A 60 -25.69 -4.28 -16.14
CA GLU A 60 -25.37 -2.91 -15.73
C GLU A 60 -25.28 -1.92 -16.91
N GLY A 61 -25.11 -2.41 -18.14
CA GLY A 61 -24.85 -1.57 -19.31
C GLY A 61 -25.68 -1.93 -20.53
N ARG A 62 -26.22 -0.92 -21.23
CA ARG A 62 -26.74 -1.10 -22.58
C ARG A 62 -25.57 -1.17 -23.58
N GLY A 63 -25.63 -2.13 -24.49
CA GLY A 63 -24.68 -2.30 -25.59
C GLY A 63 -23.66 -3.41 -25.36
N ASP A 64 -22.64 -3.41 -26.20
CA ASP A 64 -21.58 -4.42 -26.23
C ASP A 64 -20.23 -3.78 -25.95
N TYR A 65 -19.33 -4.54 -25.33
CA TYR A 65 -17.90 -4.28 -25.34
C TYR A 65 -17.29 -4.80 -26.64
N GLU A 66 -16.26 -4.12 -27.12
CA GLU A 66 -15.41 -4.57 -28.22
C GLU A 66 -13.95 -4.54 -27.75
N GLU A 67 -13.23 -5.64 -27.95
CA GLU A 67 -11.83 -5.82 -27.59
C GLU A 67 -11.05 -6.37 -28.78
N PHE A 68 -9.80 -5.95 -28.94
CA PHE A 68 -8.91 -6.52 -29.94
C PHE A 68 -7.83 -7.34 -29.25
N VAL A 69 -7.77 -8.63 -29.54
CA VAL A 69 -6.93 -9.58 -28.82
C VAL A 69 -6.11 -10.41 -29.78
N ASP A 70 -4.82 -10.57 -29.51
CA ASP A 70 -3.95 -11.46 -30.27
C ASP A 70 -4.01 -12.87 -29.69
N ILE A 71 -4.63 -13.79 -30.43
CA ILE A 71 -4.82 -15.17 -29.97
C ILE A 71 -3.47 -15.87 -29.91
N ILE A 72 -3.21 -16.52 -28.77
CA ILE A 72 -2.03 -17.34 -28.51
C ILE A 72 -2.29 -18.72 -29.11
N GLY A 73 -1.33 -19.29 -29.86
CA GLY A 73 -1.44 -20.68 -30.34
C GLY A 73 -1.56 -21.68 -29.19
N LEU A 74 -2.26 -22.80 -29.40
CA LEU A 74 -2.65 -23.72 -28.33
C LEU A 74 -1.46 -24.23 -27.50
N GLU A 75 -0.36 -24.61 -28.14
CA GLU A 75 0.84 -25.10 -27.44
C GLU A 75 1.46 -24.02 -26.54
N ALA A 76 1.53 -22.77 -27.02
CA ALA A 76 2.06 -21.66 -26.25
C ALA A 76 1.12 -21.29 -25.09
N LEU A 77 -0.21 -21.36 -25.31
CA LEU A 77 -1.21 -21.14 -24.27
C LEU A 77 -1.06 -22.17 -23.14
N GLN A 78 -0.91 -23.45 -23.49
CA GLN A 78 -0.64 -24.51 -22.52
C GLN A 78 0.66 -24.28 -21.76
N GLY A 79 1.73 -23.83 -22.44
CA GLY A 79 3.00 -23.47 -21.81
C GLY A 79 2.84 -22.38 -20.74
N VAL A 80 2.11 -21.32 -21.06
CA VAL A 80 1.83 -20.21 -20.11
C VAL A 80 1.02 -20.71 -18.91
N ILE A 81 -0.05 -21.48 -19.13
CA ILE A 81 -0.89 -22.01 -18.04
C ILE A 81 -0.08 -22.93 -17.12
N ARG A 82 0.72 -23.84 -17.69
CA ARG A 82 1.59 -24.74 -16.91
C ARG A 82 2.64 -23.94 -16.11
N GLN A 83 3.24 -22.92 -16.71
CA GLN A 83 4.22 -22.09 -16.01
C GLN A 83 3.61 -21.42 -14.78
N VAL A 84 2.44 -20.78 -14.91
CA VAL A 84 1.73 -20.15 -13.78
C VAL A 84 1.31 -21.20 -12.75
N TYR A 85 0.89 -22.38 -13.17
CA TYR A 85 0.49 -23.45 -12.26
C TYR A 85 1.66 -24.06 -11.47
N SER A 86 2.81 -24.20 -12.11
CA SER A 86 4.00 -24.88 -11.59
C SER A 86 4.88 -24.01 -10.73
N ASP A 87 4.70 -22.69 -10.70
CA ASP A 87 5.47 -21.76 -9.86
C ASP A 87 5.16 -22.00 -8.36
N PRO A 88 5.99 -22.76 -7.62
CA PRO A 88 5.71 -23.14 -6.24
C PRO A 88 6.22 -22.07 -5.25
N ASP A 89 7.05 -21.13 -5.70
CA ASP A 89 7.92 -20.31 -4.86
C ASP A 89 7.31 -18.98 -4.39
N SER A 90 6.08 -18.67 -4.79
CA SER A 90 5.35 -17.47 -4.31
C SER A 90 4.26 -17.78 -3.29
N ALA A 91 4.06 -19.05 -2.93
CA ALA A 91 3.18 -19.43 -1.83
C ALA A 91 3.94 -19.87 -0.56
N SER A 92 5.27 -20.06 -0.64
CA SER A 92 6.09 -20.56 0.49
C SER A 92 7.38 -19.78 0.74
N ARG A 93 7.59 -18.64 0.08
CA ARG A 93 8.52 -17.64 0.62
C ARG A 93 7.70 -16.74 1.52
N ASP A 94 7.80 -17.02 2.82
CA ASP A 94 7.72 -16.00 3.85
C ASP A 94 8.73 -14.91 3.47
N ASP A 95 8.33 -13.99 2.60
CA ASP A 95 9.04 -12.74 2.35
C ASP A 95 8.45 -11.72 3.35
N PRO A 96 9.11 -11.50 4.49
CA PRO A 96 8.64 -10.54 5.51
C PRO A 96 8.67 -9.08 5.02
N ASN A 97 9.08 -8.81 3.77
CA ASN A 97 9.15 -7.47 3.19
C ASN A 97 8.27 -7.29 1.93
N GLY A 98 7.31 -8.20 1.68
CA GLY A 98 6.36 -8.10 0.58
C GLY A 98 5.35 -6.95 0.73
N VAL A 99 5.76 -5.74 0.35
CA VAL A 99 4.96 -4.52 0.05
C VAL A 99 3.45 -4.64 0.27
N GLU A 100 2.97 -4.02 1.36
CA GLU A 100 1.60 -3.97 1.91
C GLU A 100 0.56 -3.22 1.03
N GLY A 101 0.66 -3.26 -0.30
CA GLY A 101 -0.12 -2.38 -1.18
C GLY A 101 -1.35 -2.97 -1.87
N ALA A 102 -1.70 -4.23 -1.65
CA ALA A 102 -2.75 -4.89 -2.42
C ALA A 102 -3.51 -6.01 -1.68
N GLU A 103 -3.81 -5.84 -0.40
CA GLU A 103 -4.70 -6.75 0.31
C GLU A 103 -6.15 -6.24 0.32
N GLU A 104 -6.91 -6.60 -0.71
CA GLU A 104 -8.37 -6.63 -0.69
C GLU A 104 -8.87 -7.90 -1.43
N ASP A 105 -8.52 -9.08 -0.93
CA ASP A 105 -9.40 -10.26 -0.86
C ASP A 105 -8.65 -11.39 -0.11
N GLY A 106 -9.08 -11.71 1.12
CA GLY A 106 -8.38 -12.63 2.03
C GLY A 106 -8.49 -14.10 1.61
N GLY A 107 -7.72 -14.51 0.61
CA GLY A 107 -7.59 -15.91 0.22
C GLY A 107 -6.32 -16.15 -0.58
N VAL A 108 -5.27 -16.62 0.11
CA VAL A 108 -4.03 -17.24 -0.42
C VAL A 108 -3.85 -17.03 -1.93
N SER A 109 -3.39 -15.84 -2.34
CA SER A 109 -3.16 -15.51 -3.75
C SER A 109 -1.86 -16.15 -4.25
N GLY A 110 -1.78 -17.47 -4.19
CA GLY A 110 -0.75 -18.21 -4.91
C GLY A 110 -0.94 -18.05 -6.43
N PRO A 111 0.07 -18.33 -7.26
CA PRO A 111 0.00 -18.21 -8.72
C PRO A 111 -1.20 -18.92 -9.35
N ARG A 112 -1.66 -20.02 -8.73
CA ARG A 112 -2.85 -20.76 -9.14
C ARG A 112 -4.14 -19.92 -9.05
N GLU A 113 -4.21 -18.99 -8.12
CA GLU A 113 -5.33 -18.07 -7.98
C GLU A 113 -5.44 -17.12 -9.19
N MET A 114 -4.32 -16.81 -9.86
CA MET A 114 -4.31 -16.06 -11.13
C MET A 114 -5.01 -16.81 -12.26
N LEU A 115 -5.13 -18.14 -12.16
CA LEU A 115 -5.83 -18.99 -13.14
C LEU A 115 -7.33 -19.09 -12.88
N ARG A 116 -7.87 -18.47 -11.81
CA ARG A 116 -9.32 -18.34 -11.68
C ARG A 116 -9.88 -17.52 -12.85
N PRO A 117 -11.05 -17.88 -13.41
CA PRO A 117 -11.59 -17.23 -14.60
C PRO A 117 -11.62 -15.70 -14.51
N ALA A 118 -12.05 -15.13 -13.38
CA ALA A 118 -12.11 -13.68 -13.19
C ALA A 118 -10.73 -13.03 -13.11
N ASN A 119 -9.80 -13.63 -12.36
CA ASN A 119 -8.44 -13.12 -12.21
C ASN A 119 -7.67 -13.21 -13.53
N MET A 120 -7.78 -14.34 -14.24
CA MET A 120 -7.19 -14.52 -15.57
C MET A 120 -7.76 -13.51 -16.57
N ALA A 121 -9.08 -13.29 -16.55
CA ALA A 121 -9.73 -12.30 -17.40
C ALA A 121 -9.30 -10.86 -17.07
N GLN A 122 -8.94 -10.55 -15.83
CA GLN A 122 -8.48 -9.24 -15.38
C GLN A 122 -7.00 -9.01 -15.70
N LEU A 123 -6.14 -9.98 -15.33
CA LEU A 123 -4.68 -9.87 -15.43
C LEU A 123 -4.19 -10.06 -16.87
N SER A 124 -4.82 -10.97 -17.61
CA SER A 124 -4.44 -11.25 -19.00
C SER A 124 -5.67 -11.60 -19.85
N PRO A 125 -6.40 -10.57 -20.33
CA PRO A 125 -7.49 -10.76 -21.29
C PRO A 125 -7.06 -11.59 -22.51
N ARG A 126 -5.77 -11.48 -22.89
CA ARG A 126 -5.17 -12.26 -23.98
C ARG A 126 -5.22 -13.76 -23.74
N VAL A 127 -4.78 -14.22 -22.57
CA VAL A 127 -4.81 -15.65 -22.20
C VAL A 127 -6.25 -16.13 -22.08
N PHE A 128 -7.11 -15.35 -21.41
CA PHE A 128 -8.53 -15.67 -21.24
C PHE A 128 -9.25 -15.88 -22.57
N TRP A 129 -9.14 -14.93 -23.51
CA TRP A 129 -9.80 -15.04 -24.81
C TRP A 129 -9.16 -16.08 -25.72
N SER A 130 -7.85 -16.33 -25.61
CA SER A 130 -7.22 -17.43 -26.33
C SER A 130 -7.77 -18.78 -25.87
N LEU A 131 -8.00 -18.95 -24.57
CA LEU A 131 -8.63 -20.15 -24.04
C LEU A 131 -10.07 -20.32 -24.54
N ALA A 132 -10.88 -19.26 -24.49
CA ALA A 132 -12.25 -19.30 -25.01
C ALA A 132 -12.32 -19.53 -26.53
N HIS A 133 -11.29 -19.12 -27.28
CA HIS A 133 -11.20 -19.35 -28.73
C HIS A 133 -10.92 -20.81 -29.05
N HIS A 134 -9.87 -21.40 -28.45
CA HIS A 134 -9.49 -22.80 -28.70
C HIS A 134 -10.52 -23.80 -28.18
N PHE A 135 -11.25 -23.45 -27.12
CA PHE A 135 -12.22 -24.33 -26.46
C PHE A 135 -13.64 -23.76 -26.50
N SER A 136 -14.06 -23.25 -27.66
CA SER A 136 -15.40 -22.68 -27.86
C SER A 136 -16.57 -23.64 -27.61
N SER A 137 -16.32 -24.95 -27.58
CA SER A 137 -17.34 -25.96 -27.22
C SER A 137 -17.44 -26.25 -25.71
N ALA A 138 -16.57 -25.67 -24.88
CA ALA A 138 -16.63 -25.83 -23.43
C ALA A 138 -17.81 -25.01 -22.85
N ALA A 139 -18.49 -25.55 -21.84
CA ALA A 139 -19.61 -24.87 -21.19
C ALA A 139 -19.16 -23.64 -20.38
N ASP A 140 -17.95 -23.68 -19.83
CA ASP A 140 -17.35 -22.56 -19.11
C ASP A 140 -15.82 -22.56 -19.18
N THR A 141 -15.21 -21.51 -18.62
CA THR A 141 -13.75 -21.32 -18.58
C THR A 141 -13.05 -22.41 -17.76
N GLU A 142 -13.70 -23.00 -16.75
CA GLU A 142 -13.07 -24.05 -15.94
C GLU A 142 -12.99 -25.37 -16.72
N GLU A 143 -14.05 -25.73 -17.45
CA GLU A 143 -14.03 -26.86 -18.38
C GLU A 143 -12.97 -26.65 -19.48
N ALA A 144 -12.85 -25.43 -20.02
CA ALA A 144 -11.80 -25.10 -20.98
C ALA A 144 -10.39 -25.30 -20.40
N LEU A 145 -10.13 -24.92 -19.14
CA LEU A 145 -8.85 -25.17 -18.45
C LEU A 145 -8.58 -26.68 -18.29
N ARG A 146 -9.59 -27.46 -17.89
CA ARG A 146 -9.49 -28.93 -17.76
C ARG A 146 -9.19 -29.61 -19.11
N LEU A 147 -9.80 -29.12 -20.19
CA LEU A 147 -9.53 -29.62 -21.54
C LEU A 147 -8.14 -29.19 -22.05
N CYS A 148 -7.70 -27.98 -21.70
CA CYS A 148 -6.42 -27.43 -22.13
C CYS A 148 -5.24 -28.13 -21.47
N CYS A 149 -5.30 -28.40 -20.17
CA CYS A 149 -4.24 -29.10 -19.42
C CYS A 149 -4.88 -30.16 -18.50
N PRO A 150 -5.23 -31.34 -19.06
CA PRO A 150 -5.90 -32.40 -18.30
C PRO A 150 -4.99 -33.07 -17.25
N ASP A 151 -3.68 -32.81 -17.32
CA ASP A 151 -2.66 -33.30 -16.40
C ASP A 151 -2.59 -32.52 -15.07
N LEU A 152 -3.21 -31.34 -14.99
CA LEU A 152 -3.19 -30.47 -13.81
C LEU A 152 -4.42 -30.68 -12.90
N ASP A 153 -4.27 -30.39 -11.61
CA ASP A 153 -5.37 -30.45 -10.65
C ASP A 153 -6.15 -29.13 -10.61
N TRP A 154 -7.42 -29.19 -11.02
CA TRP A 154 -8.33 -28.06 -11.09
C TRP A 154 -9.40 -28.08 -9.99
N SER A 155 -9.25 -28.91 -8.97
CA SER A 155 -10.21 -29.05 -7.87
C SER A 155 -10.41 -27.74 -7.08
N TYR A 156 -9.41 -26.87 -7.03
CA TYR A 156 -9.49 -25.58 -6.34
C TYR A 156 -10.43 -24.57 -7.02
N LEU A 157 -10.71 -24.71 -8.32
CA LEU A 157 -11.58 -23.80 -9.06
C LEU A 157 -13.05 -23.92 -8.65
N SER A 158 -13.52 -25.15 -8.40
CA SER A 158 -14.90 -25.43 -8.01
C SER A 158 -15.19 -25.13 -6.54
N GLY A 159 -14.15 -24.94 -5.73
CA GLY A 159 -14.24 -24.45 -4.37
C GLY A 159 -14.56 -22.95 -4.36
N ARG A 160 -15.82 -22.59 -4.07
CA ARG A 160 -16.04 -21.32 -3.39
C ARG A 160 -15.44 -21.47 -2.00
N THR A 161 -14.26 -20.91 -1.78
CA THR A 161 -13.82 -20.53 -0.44
C THR A 161 -14.88 -19.55 0.05
N ARG A 162 -15.89 -20.05 0.75
CA ARG A 162 -16.92 -19.19 1.33
C ARG A 162 -16.22 -18.47 2.46
N VAL A 163 -15.76 -17.25 2.19
CA VAL A 163 -15.51 -16.29 3.25
C VAL A 163 -16.82 -16.21 4.02
N LEU A 164 -16.80 -16.70 5.26
CA LEU A 164 -17.97 -16.65 6.13
C LEU A 164 -18.41 -15.19 6.19
N SER A 165 -19.69 -14.90 5.91
CA SER A 165 -20.19 -13.55 6.07
C SER A 165 -19.95 -13.09 7.50
N GLU A 166 -19.82 -11.79 7.74
CA GLU A 166 -19.61 -11.22 9.08
C GLU A 166 -20.61 -11.79 10.11
N LYS A 167 -21.87 -11.97 9.69
CA LYS A 167 -22.91 -12.64 10.47
C LYS A 167 -22.67 -14.13 10.71
N ALA A 168 -22.14 -14.86 9.72
CA ALA A 168 -21.77 -16.26 9.88
C ALA A 168 -20.52 -16.43 10.77
N ARG A 169 -19.58 -15.48 10.72
CA ARG A 169 -18.43 -15.41 11.63
C ARG A 169 -18.88 -15.15 13.07
N ASP A 170 -19.78 -14.20 13.27
CA ASP A 170 -20.36 -13.93 14.58
C ASP A 170 -21.20 -15.11 15.11
N ASN A 171 -21.97 -15.78 14.25
CA ASN A 171 -22.68 -17.01 14.65
C ASN A 171 -21.72 -18.12 15.06
N LEU A 172 -20.61 -18.29 14.34
CA LEU A 172 -19.58 -19.27 14.68
C LEU A 172 -18.89 -18.90 16.01
N ARG A 173 -18.64 -17.60 16.25
CA ARG A 173 -18.12 -17.09 17.51
C ARG A 173 -19.09 -17.35 18.67
N GLN A 174 -20.39 -17.11 18.46
CA GLN A 174 -21.44 -17.39 19.45
C GLN A 174 -21.60 -18.89 19.72
N GLU A 175 -21.55 -19.75 18.69
CA GLU A 175 -21.58 -21.20 18.85
C GLU A 175 -20.36 -21.71 19.63
N ARG A 176 -19.15 -21.20 19.34
CA ARG A 176 -17.93 -21.53 20.08
C ARG A 176 -18.01 -21.07 21.55
N ALA A 177 -18.50 -19.86 21.81
CA ALA A 177 -18.69 -19.35 23.16
C ALA A 177 -19.72 -20.20 23.95
N ALA A 178 -20.84 -20.55 23.32
CA ALA A 178 -21.86 -21.41 23.93
C ALA A 178 -21.35 -22.84 24.19
N ALA A 179 -20.51 -23.39 23.31
CA ALA A 179 -19.88 -24.68 23.50
C ALA A 179 -18.89 -24.68 24.68
N GLN A 180 -18.09 -23.61 24.83
CA GLN A 180 -17.19 -23.44 25.98
C GLN A 180 -17.97 -23.32 27.30
N GLU A 181 -19.08 -22.57 27.32
CA GLU A 181 -19.92 -22.47 28.52
C GLU A 181 -20.62 -23.79 28.87
N GLY A 182 -21.04 -24.58 27.87
CA GLY A 182 -21.65 -25.89 28.06
C GLY A 182 -20.70 -26.93 28.67
N ILE A 183 -19.41 -26.89 28.33
CA ILE A 183 -18.38 -27.82 28.84
C ILE A 183 -18.11 -27.59 30.35
N THR A 184 -18.41 -26.42 30.91
CA THR A 184 -18.17 -26.14 32.33
C THR A 184 -19.25 -26.64 33.29
N LYS A 185 -20.44 -27.06 32.80
CA LYS A 185 -21.58 -27.42 33.67
C LYS A 185 -21.90 -28.90 33.75
N GLU A 186 -21.50 -29.73 32.78
CA GLU A 186 -21.75 -31.17 32.82
C GLU A 186 -20.47 -31.94 32.48
N GLY A 187 -19.84 -32.60 33.47
CA GLY A 187 -18.80 -33.58 33.17
C GLY A 187 -17.57 -33.60 34.06
N ARG A 188 -17.73 -33.47 35.39
CA ARG A 188 -16.71 -33.94 36.33
C ARG A 188 -16.74 -35.48 36.38
N GLY A 189 -16.16 -36.14 35.37
CA GLY A 189 -15.96 -37.58 35.38
C GLY A 189 -15.69 -38.18 34.00
N GLY A 190 -14.42 -38.24 33.57
CA GLY A 190 -14.01 -39.00 32.39
C GLY A 190 -12.67 -38.59 31.77
N GLU A 191 -11.56 -38.87 32.46
CA GLU A 191 -10.22 -39.08 31.87
C GLU A 191 -10.28 -40.19 30.79
N ALA A 192 -9.45 -40.31 29.75
CA ALA A 192 -8.28 -39.59 29.25
C ALA A 192 -8.02 -40.18 27.84
N ALA A 193 -8.20 -39.42 26.76
CA ALA A 193 -7.75 -39.77 25.39
C ALA A 193 -7.99 -38.64 24.36
N ALA A 194 -8.84 -37.65 24.64
CA ALA A 194 -9.24 -36.61 23.69
C ALA A 194 -8.43 -35.29 23.78
N GLY A 195 -7.39 -35.23 24.63
CA GLY A 195 -6.72 -33.98 24.98
C GLY A 195 -5.83 -33.35 23.90
N ASP A 196 -5.35 -34.12 22.93
CA ASP A 196 -4.41 -33.59 21.92
C ASP A 196 -5.11 -32.93 20.73
N TYR A 197 -6.33 -33.35 20.38
CA TYR A 197 -7.06 -32.78 19.24
C TYR A 197 -7.69 -31.44 19.57
N ASP A 198 -8.26 -31.29 20.78
CA ASP A 198 -8.85 -30.03 21.23
C ASP A 198 -7.79 -28.96 21.47
N ARG A 199 -6.58 -29.36 21.89
CA ARG A 199 -5.45 -28.45 22.09
C ARG A 199 -4.87 -27.97 20.76
N ALA A 200 -4.83 -28.84 19.75
CA ALA A 200 -4.44 -28.46 18.39
C ALA A 200 -5.49 -27.54 17.73
N ALA A 201 -6.79 -27.82 17.93
CA ALA A 201 -7.86 -26.96 17.41
C ALA A 201 -7.90 -25.58 18.08
N ALA A 202 -7.61 -25.50 19.38
CA ALA A 202 -7.49 -24.23 20.10
C ALA A 202 -6.28 -23.41 19.61
N ALA A 203 -5.13 -24.06 19.39
CA ALA A 203 -3.93 -23.39 18.89
C ALA A 203 -4.13 -22.82 17.47
N VAL A 204 -4.83 -23.53 16.58
CA VAL A 204 -5.14 -23.01 15.23
C VAL A 204 -6.11 -21.83 15.30
N GLY A 205 -7.09 -21.87 16.22
CA GLY A 205 -8.02 -20.76 16.43
C GLY A 205 -7.35 -19.48 16.95
N GLU A 206 -6.36 -19.59 17.84
CA GLU A 206 -5.59 -18.43 18.32
C GLU A 206 -4.73 -17.80 17.21
N VAL A 207 -4.15 -18.61 16.33
CA VAL A 207 -3.35 -18.12 15.20
C VAL A 207 -4.22 -17.41 14.16
N GLU A 208 -5.40 -17.95 13.82
CA GLU A 208 -6.35 -17.28 12.92
C GLU A 208 -6.83 -15.93 13.50
N GLU A 209 -7.10 -15.86 14.80
CA GLU A 209 -7.57 -14.65 15.46
C GLU A 209 -6.47 -13.59 15.62
N ALA A 210 -5.21 -14.01 15.76
CA ALA A 210 -4.05 -13.12 15.76
C ALA A 210 -3.78 -12.53 14.36
N MET A 211 -3.86 -13.36 13.31
CA MET A 211 -3.74 -12.90 11.91
C MET A 211 -4.85 -11.91 11.54
N GLU A 212 -6.07 -12.13 12.02
CA GLU A 212 -7.20 -11.27 11.69
C GLU A 212 -7.13 -9.89 12.37
N ARG A 213 -6.58 -9.81 13.59
CA ARG A 213 -6.31 -8.52 14.25
C ARG A 213 -5.26 -7.71 13.49
N MET A 214 -4.17 -8.34 13.06
CA MET A 214 -3.11 -7.65 12.30
C MET A 214 -3.62 -6.99 10.99
N VAL A 215 -4.51 -7.66 10.25
CA VAL A 215 -5.04 -7.13 8.97
C VAL A 215 -6.06 -6.00 9.19
N ALA A 216 -6.84 -6.05 10.26
CA ALA A 216 -7.81 -5.01 10.59
C ALA A 216 -7.12 -3.72 11.07
N ASP A 217 -6.03 -3.84 11.81
CA ASP A 217 -5.30 -2.70 12.36
C ASP A 217 -4.54 -1.94 11.26
N GLY A 218 -3.90 -2.63 10.30
CA GLY A 218 -3.17 -2.00 9.20
C GLY A 218 -4.02 -1.16 8.23
N ARG A 219 -5.23 -1.63 7.87
CA ARG A 219 -6.13 -0.86 6.97
C ARG A 219 -6.69 0.40 7.62
N ASN A 220 -7.04 0.33 8.90
CA ASN A 220 -7.52 1.49 9.64
C ASN A 220 -6.43 2.54 9.80
N ALA A 221 -5.17 2.12 9.99
CA ALA A 221 -4.04 3.03 10.14
C ALA A 221 -3.77 3.86 8.87
N GLU A 222 -3.73 3.24 7.68
CA GLU A 222 -3.46 3.97 6.42
C GLU A 222 -4.60 4.93 6.05
N GLU A 223 -5.86 4.51 6.21
CA GLU A 223 -7.02 5.36 5.91
C GLU A 223 -7.12 6.53 6.90
N ALA A 224 -6.89 6.28 8.19
CA ALA A 224 -6.81 7.34 9.20
C ALA A 224 -5.68 8.32 8.88
N ARG A 225 -4.50 7.83 8.47
CA ARG A 225 -3.37 8.67 8.05
C ARG A 225 -3.73 9.56 6.85
N ARG A 226 -4.40 9.00 5.84
CA ARG A 226 -4.85 9.76 4.66
C ARG A 226 -5.90 10.81 5.02
N GLU A 227 -6.84 10.48 5.89
CA GLU A 227 -7.87 11.41 6.38
C GLU A 227 -7.23 12.54 7.20
N ARG A 228 -6.25 12.25 8.05
CA ARG A 228 -5.48 13.25 8.82
C ARG A 228 -4.77 14.23 7.89
N MET A 229 -4.04 13.73 6.89
CA MET A 229 -3.38 14.59 5.89
C MET A 229 -4.38 15.48 5.15
N ALA A 230 -5.52 14.93 4.74
CA ALA A 230 -6.58 15.68 4.08
C ALA A 230 -7.19 16.74 5.02
N ARG A 231 -7.38 16.43 6.30
CA ARG A 231 -7.92 17.36 7.31
C ARG A 231 -6.95 18.49 7.64
N ALA A 232 -5.66 18.20 7.77
CA ALA A 232 -4.61 19.21 7.96
C ALA A 232 -4.52 20.15 6.73
N ALA A 233 -4.57 19.60 5.52
CA ALA A 233 -4.63 20.39 4.28
C ALA A 233 -5.93 21.24 4.20
N ALA A 234 -7.07 20.67 4.56
CA ALA A 234 -8.37 21.36 4.51
C ALA A 234 -8.48 22.48 5.57
N ALA A 235 -7.97 22.28 6.78
CA ALA A 235 -7.93 23.31 7.83
C ALA A 235 -7.13 24.55 7.38
N ARG A 236 -6.08 24.35 6.58
CA ARG A 236 -5.27 25.43 5.98
C ARG A 236 -6.00 26.15 4.84
N MET A 237 -6.79 25.44 4.04
CA MET A 237 -7.54 26.03 2.91
C MET A 237 -8.84 26.73 3.32
N GLY A 238 -9.44 26.34 4.46
CA GLY A 238 -10.74 26.85 4.92
C GLY A 238 -10.70 27.91 6.03
N GLY A 239 -9.52 28.28 6.53
CA GLY A 239 -9.34 28.89 7.86
C GLY A 239 -8.92 30.36 7.91
N ALA A 240 -9.58 31.25 7.17
CA ALA A 240 -9.63 32.69 7.49
C ALA A 240 -11.02 33.28 7.18
N VAL A 241 -12.06 32.71 7.80
CA VAL A 241 -13.27 33.48 8.09
C VAL A 241 -13.22 33.77 9.58
N PRO A 242 -12.90 35.01 10.01
CA PRO A 242 -13.03 35.36 11.42
C PRO A 242 -14.47 35.14 11.82
N SER A 243 -14.66 34.32 12.88
CA SER A 243 -15.93 34.19 13.59
C SER A 243 -16.40 35.60 13.97
N SER A 244 -17.41 36.08 13.24
CA SER A 244 -18.01 37.38 13.45
C SER A 244 -18.87 37.34 14.71
N ALA A 245 -18.26 37.60 15.86
CA ALA A 245 -18.92 38.19 17.00
C ALA A 245 -17.88 39.00 17.78
N GLU A 246 -18.09 40.31 17.81
CA GLU A 246 -17.37 41.32 18.61
C GLU A 246 -16.03 41.85 18.07
N ALA A 247 -16.10 42.69 17.04
CA ALA A 247 -15.18 43.82 16.91
C ALA A 247 -15.93 45.02 16.30
N VAL A 248 -16.60 45.77 17.18
CA VAL A 248 -17.14 47.08 16.87
C VAL A 248 -16.04 48.12 17.07
N ALA A 249 -15.82 48.91 16.01
CA ALA A 249 -15.23 50.24 15.99
C ALA A 249 -13.72 50.39 16.27
N SER A 250 -12.96 50.50 15.17
CA SER A 250 -12.05 51.64 14.94
C SER A 250 -11.57 51.64 13.49
N GLU A 251 -12.29 52.36 12.62
CA GLU A 251 -11.78 52.82 11.33
C GLU A 251 -10.78 53.94 11.59
N GLU A 252 -9.57 53.80 11.05
CA GLU A 252 -8.55 54.82 10.74
C GLU A 252 -7.13 54.38 11.14
N GLN A 253 -6.59 53.39 10.45
CA GLN A 253 -5.16 53.32 10.11
C GLN A 253 -4.96 52.24 9.04
N LYS A 254 -4.90 52.71 7.79
CA LYS A 254 -4.62 51.91 6.60
C LYS A 254 -3.10 51.83 6.43
N GLU A 255 -2.44 51.03 7.27
CA GLU A 255 -1.05 50.64 7.02
C GLU A 255 -1.02 49.47 6.04
N GLU A 256 -0.43 49.73 4.87
CA GLU A 256 -0.09 48.77 3.83
C GLU A 256 0.94 47.78 4.37
N GLY A 257 0.46 46.63 4.85
CA GLY A 257 1.34 45.57 5.32
C GLY A 257 0.57 44.44 5.98
N SER A 258 -0.55 44.01 5.38
CA SER A 258 -1.19 42.76 5.79
C SER A 258 -0.10 41.69 5.80
N PRO A 259 0.16 41.00 6.93
CA PRO A 259 1.07 39.87 6.95
C PRO A 259 0.48 38.87 5.96
N LYS A 260 1.06 38.81 4.76
CA LYS A 260 0.74 37.78 3.79
C LYS A 260 1.00 36.48 4.52
N ASP A 261 -0.03 35.66 4.70
CA ASP A 261 -0.02 34.42 5.46
C ASP A 261 1.29 33.67 5.20
N GLN A 262 2.24 33.84 6.12
CA GLN A 262 3.54 33.22 6.01
C GLN A 262 3.30 31.77 6.35
N TRP A 263 3.33 30.92 5.31
CA TRP A 263 3.23 29.49 5.49
C TRP A 263 4.30 29.04 6.50
N ARG A 264 3.90 28.19 7.43
CA ARG A 264 4.75 27.61 8.45
C ARG A 264 4.47 26.12 8.50
N LEU A 265 5.52 25.33 8.68
CA LEU A 265 5.38 23.91 8.91
C LEU A 265 4.61 23.69 10.22
N VAL A 266 3.56 22.88 10.17
CA VAL A 266 2.74 22.57 11.36
C VAL A 266 3.02 21.14 11.81
N THR A 267 3.41 20.99 13.06
CA THR A 267 3.49 19.68 13.72
C THR A 267 2.11 19.34 14.30
N PRO A 268 1.54 18.17 13.99
CA PRO A 268 0.30 17.72 14.62
C PRO A 268 0.44 17.68 16.14
N GLU A 269 -0.58 18.16 16.87
CA GLU A 269 -0.59 18.15 18.35
C GLU A 269 -1.26 16.89 18.94
N GLU A 270 -1.80 16.03 18.07
CA GLU A 270 -2.52 14.81 18.42
C GLU A 270 -1.54 13.71 18.87
N VAL A 271 -1.99 12.91 19.84
CA VAL A 271 -1.28 11.73 20.32
C VAL A 271 -1.58 10.57 19.38
N ASP A 272 -0.53 9.98 18.81
CA ASP A 272 -0.60 8.82 17.94
C ASP A 272 0.40 7.75 18.46
N GLU A 273 -0.11 6.89 19.34
CA GLU A 273 0.68 5.83 19.98
C GLU A 273 1.16 4.78 18.97
N ASP A 274 0.35 4.51 17.95
CA ASP A 274 0.64 3.54 16.89
C ASP A 274 1.80 4.03 16.02
N GLU A 275 1.83 5.31 15.65
CA GLU A 275 2.97 5.89 14.91
C GLU A 275 4.29 5.76 15.69
N LEU A 276 4.27 6.01 17.00
CA LEU A 276 5.46 5.88 17.86
C LEU A 276 5.89 4.41 18.00
N ARG A 277 4.94 3.51 18.22
CA ARG A 277 5.17 2.06 18.28
C ARG A 277 5.83 1.56 17.00
N GLU A 278 5.31 1.94 15.84
CA GLU A 278 5.85 1.55 14.55
C GLU A 278 7.29 2.07 14.35
N CYS A 279 7.60 3.31 14.75
CA CYS A 279 8.96 3.84 14.67
C CYS A 279 9.94 3.05 15.56
N ILE A 280 9.51 2.64 16.75
CA ILE A 280 10.32 1.83 17.67
C ILE A 280 10.60 0.46 17.03
N LEU A 281 9.56 -0.23 16.55
CA LEU A 281 9.69 -1.55 15.93
C LEU A 281 10.58 -1.51 14.68
N GLU A 282 10.43 -0.49 13.83
CA GLU A 282 11.25 -0.35 12.62
C GLU A 282 12.71 -0.03 12.96
N GLY A 283 12.98 0.77 14.01
CA GLY A 283 14.34 0.98 14.48
C GLY A 283 15.03 -0.30 14.94
N PHE A 284 14.31 -1.21 15.60
CA PHE A 284 14.84 -2.54 15.92
C PHE A 284 15.12 -3.39 14.69
N LYS A 285 14.19 -3.36 13.72
CA LYS A 285 14.32 -4.09 12.46
C LYS A 285 15.54 -3.62 11.67
N ASN A 286 15.75 -2.31 11.56
CA ASN A 286 16.89 -1.70 10.88
C ASN A 286 18.23 -2.07 11.53
N LEU A 287 18.27 -2.11 12.86
CA LEU A 287 19.47 -2.54 13.58
C LEU A 287 19.77 -4.04 13.35
N ALA A 288 18.73 -4.86 13.25
CA ALA A 288 18.86 -6.30 13.04
C ALA A 288 19.19 -6.69 11.60
N SER A 289 18.67 -5.95 10.61
CA SER A 289 18.96 -6.21 9.19
C SER A 289 20.41 -5.91 8.84
N GLY A 290 21.11 -5.10 9.64
CA GLY A 290 22.48 -4.66 9.34
C GLY A 290 22.56 -3.88 8.03
N GLU A 291 21.43 -3.40 7.51
CA GLU A 291 21.35 -2.50 6.37
C GLU A 291 21.76 -1.08 6.81
N GLU A 292 22.97 -0.95 7.37
CA GLU A 292 23.64 0.34 7.24
C GLU A 292 23.91 0.54 5.76
N GLY A 293 23.18 1.48 5.14
CA GLY A 293 23.31 1.95 3.76
C GLY A 293 24.67 2.61 3.45
N LYS A 294 25.78 1.98 3.85
CA LYS A 294 27.13 2.34 3.46
C LYS A 294 27.60 1.35 2.40
N GLU A 295 27.58 1.80 1.15
CA GLU A 295 28.45 1.31 0.06
C GLU A 295 29.96 1.62 0.33
N GLY A 296 30.37 1.74 1.60
CA GLY A 296 31.72 2.10 2.00
C GLY A 296 32.40 0.94 2.71
N GLU A 297 33.37 0.33 2.03
CA GLU A 297 34.28 -0.71 2.53
C GLU A 297 34.85 -0.39 3.93
N SER A 298 34.26 -0.91 4.99
CA SER A 298 34.97 -1.10 6.26
C SER A 298 34.74 -2.52 6.78
N GLU A 299 35.76 -3.36 6.63
CA GLU A 299 35.81 -4.78 7.02
C GLU A 299 35.90 -4.99 8.54
N GLU A 300 35.14 -4.26 9.34
CA GLU A 300 35.01 -4.53 10.78
C GLU A 300 33.62 -5.10 11.05
N LYS A 301 33.40 -6.33 10.56
CA LYS A 301 32.20 -7.12 10.85
C LYS A 301 32.19 -7.47 12.34
N THR A 302 31.40 -6.73 13.12
CA THR A 302 30.88 -7.21 14.40
C THR A 302 30.13 -8.52 14.16
N GLN A 303 30.62 -9.60 14.78
CA GLN A 303 30.02 -10.93 14.73
C GLN A 303 28.64 -10.94 15.43
N ILE A 304 27.60 -10.50 14.73
CA ILE A 304 26.24 -10.98 14.96
C ILE A 304 26.05 -12.15 13.98
N GLU A 305 26.81 -13.22 14.20
CA GLU A 305 26.74 -14.42 13.38
C GLU A 305 25.43 -15.16 13.69
N SER A 306 24.46 -15.10 12.77
CA SER A 306 23.28 -15.98 12.69
C SER A 306 22.25 -15.92 13.83
N GLY A 307 22.30 -14.91 14.69
CA GLY A 307 21.28 -14.71 15.71
C GLY A 307 19.92 -14.45 15.06
N GLU A 308 18.98 -15.35 15.26
CA GLU A 308 17.57 -15.16 14.90
C GLU A 308 17.10 -13.83 15.48
N TYR A 309 16.63 -12.92 14.61
CA TYR A 309 16.06 -11.65 15.06
C TYR A 309 14.88 -11.95 15.98
N VAL A 310 15.03 -11.60 17.25
CA VAL A 310 13.93 -11.67 18.22
C VAL A 310 13.36 -10.25 18.31
N PRO A 311 12.14 -10.01 17.80
CA PRO A 311 11.50 -8.71 17.93
C PRO A 311 11.37 -8.35 19.42
N PRO A 312 11.40 -7.04 19.77
CA PRO A 312 11.12 -6.62 21.13
C PRO A 312 9.74 -7.12 21.56
N ASP A 313 9.58 -7.45 22.84
CA ASP A 313 8.27 -7.80 23.37
C ASP A 313 7.36 -6.55 23.43
N ASP A 314 6.05 -6.74 23.26
CA ASP A 314 5.09 -5.62 23.27
C ASP A 314 5.15 -4.81 24.58
N VAL A 315 5.48 -5.45 25.71
CA VAL A 315 5.55 -4.78 27.02
C VAL A 315 6.67 -3.74 27.04
N LEU A 316 7.82 -4.04 26.43
CA LEU A 316 8.93 -3.10 26.28
C LEU A 316 8.55 -1.94 25.37
N VAL A 317 7.90 -2.24 24.23
CA VAL A 317 7.49 -1.20 23.27
C VAL A 317 6.48 -0.25 23.92
N GLU A 318 5.47 -0.78 24.63
CA GLU A 318 4.51 0.02 25.38
C GLU A 318 5.15 0.87 26.47
N ALA A 319 6.16 0.33 27.17
CA ALA A 319 6.89 1.09 28.18
C ALA A 319 7.62 2.30 27.55
N TRP A 320 8.18 2.13 26.35
CA TRP A 320 8.86 3.21 25.63
C TRP A 320 7.91 4.23 25.05
N VAL A 321 6.79 3.79 24.47
CA VAL A 321 5.71 4.70 24.03
C VAL A 321 5.20 5.52 25.21
N GLY A 322 4.91 4.89 26.35
CA GLY A 322 4.50 5.58 27.57
C GLY A 322 5.54 6.56 28.11
N ALA A 323 6.84 6.25 27.95
CA ALA A 323 7.92 7.16 28.33
C ALA A 323 8.03 8.37 27.39
N LEU A 324 7.86 8.19 26.08
CA LEU A 324 7.80 9.27 25.09
C LEU A 324 6.61 10.20 25.35
N LEU A 325 5.46 9.64 25.71
CA LEU A 325 4.23 10.39 26.01
C LEU A 325 4.21 11.05 27.40
N SER A 326 5.20 10.76 28.25
CA SER A 326 5.26 11.29 29.60
C SER A 326 5.33 12.83 29.62
N ASP A 327 4.92 13.43 30.75
CA ASP A 327 4.96 14.89 30.94
C ASP A 327 6.37 15.48 30.75
N ASP A 328 7.42 14.66 30.88
CA ASP A 328 8.82 15.09 30.74
C ASP A 328 9.24 15.25 29.27
N LEU A 329 8.76 14.39 28.37
CA LEU A 329 9.14 14.39 26.96
C LEU A 329 8.06 14.97 26.05
N GLN A 330 6.79 14.69 26.33
CA GLN A 330 5.63 15.13 25.55
C GLN A 330 5.77 14.87 24.05
N ILE A 331 6.41 13.78 23.64
CA ILE A 331 6.55 13.37 22.24
C ILE A 331 5.33 12.54 21.87
N ARG A 332 4.42 13.14 21.10
CA ARG A 332 3.07 12.63 20.85
C ARG A 332 2.92 11.83 19.58
N ASN A 333 3.80 12.03 18.60
CA ASN A 333 3.74 11.42 17.28
C ASN A 333 5.13 11.40 16.63
N TRP A 334 5.26 10.77 15.45
CA TRP A 334 6.54 10.65 14.77
C TRP A 334 7.14 11.99 14.32
N ARG A 335 6.32 13.05 14.23
CA ARG A 335 6.77 14.37 13.74
C ARG A 335 7.49 15.08 14.87
N GLU A 336 7.00 14.96 16.09
CA GLU A 336 7.73 15.39 17.27
C GLU A 336 8.96 14.52 17.51
N LEU A 337 8.84 13.20 17.34
CA LEU A 337 9.96 12.27 17.50
C LEU A 337 11.10 12.55 16.50
N SER A 338 10.80 12.80 15.23
CA SER A 338 11.81 13.13 14.21
C SER A 338 12.59 14.42 14.48
N ASN A 339 12.01 15.33 15.27
CA ASN A 339 12.65 16.57 15.72
C ASN A 339 13.38 16.43 17.07
N ALA A 340 13.27 15.28 17.74
CA ALA A 340 13.90 15.04 19.03
C ALA A 340 15.41 14.79 18.88
N ASP A 341 16.15 15.12 19.94
CA ASP A 341 17.58 14.82 20.08
C ASP A 341 17.74 13.44 20.73
N ALA A 342 18.65 12.59 20.21
CA ALA A 342 18.90 11.27 20.75
C ALA A 342 19.26 11.29 22.25
N ASN A 343 19.98 12.32 22.71
CA ASN A 343 20.35 12.48 24.11
C ASN A 343 19.14 12.74 25.04
N VAL A 344 18.05 13.28 24.48
CA VAL A 344 16.80 13.54 25.20
C VAL A 344 15.95 12.27 25.26
N VAL A 345 15.96 11.45 24.20
CA VAL A 345 15.16 10.22 24.10
C VAL A 345 15.83 9.02 24.81
N LEU A 346 17.17 8.94 24.81
CA LEU A 346 17.92 7.83 25.37
C LEU A 346 17.57 7.47 26.84
N PRO A 347 17.39 8.44 27.76
CA PRO A 347 16.97 8.14 29.13
C PRO A 347 15.61 7.46 29.23
N ALA A 348 14.67 7.78 28.33
CA ALA A 348 13.35 7.15 28.31
C ALA A 348 13.42 5.67 27.90
N PHE A 349 14.33 5.34 26.98
CA PHE A 349 14.48 3.97 26.48
C PHE A 349 15.28 3.10 27.45
N SER A 350 16.03 3.72 28.36
CA SER A 350 16.75 3.02 29.43
C SER A 350 15.82 2.43 30.49
N ILE A 351 14.50 2.69 30.43
CA ILE A 351 13.50 2.11 31.31
C ILE A 351 13.28 0.65 30.89
N THR A 352 13.89 -0.28 31.63
CA THR A 352 13.63 -1.71 31.47
C THR A 352 12.46 -2.12 32.36
N PRO A 353 11.33 -2.59 31.82
CA PRO A 353 10.27 -3.13 32.65
C PRO A 353 10.78 -4.38 33.40
N PRO A 354 10.42 -4.58 34.68
CA PRO A 354 10.94 -5.68 35.51
C PRO A 354 10.53 -7.07 35.01
N THR A 355 9.63 -7.15 34.04
CA THR A 355 9.05 -8.38 33.48
C THR A 355 9.68 -8.82 32.16
N SER A 356 10.48 -8.01 31.48
CA SER A 356 11.14 -8.41 30.22
C SER A 356 12.39 -9.23 30.51
N THR A 357 12.27 -10.56 30.45
CA THR A 357 13.38 -11.49 30.70
C THR A 357 14.10 -11.97 29.44
N SER A 358 13.58 -11.67 28.25
CA SER A 358 14.09 -12.21 26.97
C SER A 358 14.87 -11.22 26.12
N PHE A 359 14.89 -9.94 26.46
CA PHE A 359 15.49 -8.91 25.62
C PHE A 359 16.99 -8.75 25.88
N THR A 360 17.82 -8.94 24.84
CA THR A 360 19.29 -8.93 24.94
C THR A 360 19.96 -7.75 24.23
N VAL A 361 19.21 -6.94 23.46
CA VAL A 361 19.81 -5.81 22.74
C VAL A 361 20.08 -4.69 23.76
N PRO A 362 21.33 -4.22 23.88
CA PRO A 362 21.63 -3.07 24.71
C PRO A 362 20.91 -1.83 24.17
N VAL A 363 20.21 -1.11 25.04
CA VAL A 363 19.68 0.21 24.71
C VAL A 363 20.86 1.17 24.69
N ASP A 364 21.29 1.55 23.50
CA ASP A 364 22.37 2.49 23.28
C ASP A 364 21.95 3.59 22.29
N GLU A 365 22.87 4.51 22.03
CA GLU A 365 22.68 5.64 21.12
C GLU A 365 22.37 5.17 19.68
N THR A 366 22.88 4.01 19.27
CA THR A 366 22.67 3.49 17.91
C THR A 366 21.22 3.06 17.69
N LEU A 367 20.62 2.40 18.67
CA LEU A 367 19.22 2.03 18.63
C LEU A 367 18.32 3.27 18.62
N VAL A 368 18.60 4.25 19.48
CA VAL A 368 17.80 5.49 19.54
C VAL A 368 17.89 6.25 18.23
N GLU A 369 19.08 6.40 17.63
CA GLU A 369 19.22 7.02 16.32
C GLU A 369 18.49 6.24 15.23
N SER A 370 18.48 4.91 15.30
CA SER A 370 17.70 4.09 14.35
C SER A 370 16.19 4.35 14.45
N VAL A 371 15.66 4.51 15.67
CA VAL A 371 14.25 4.86 15.89
C VAL A 371 13.94 6.29 15.43
N LEU A 372 14.83 7.24 15.69
CA LEU A 372 14.71 8.62 15.18
C LEU A 372 14.76 8.66 13.66
N GLU A 373 15.64 7.87 13.04
CA GLU A 373 15.75 7.77 11.59
C GLU A 373 14.46 7.24 10.96
N SER A 374 13.87 6.19 11.53
CA SER A 374 12.56 5.68 11.10
C SER A 374 11.47 6.76 11.18
N ALA A 375 11.47 7.58 12.22
CA ALA A 375 10.54 8.71 12.37
C ALA A 375 10.80 9.82 11.34
N ARG A 376 12.07 10.13 11.06
CA ARG A 376 12.48 11.14 10.06
C ARG A 376 12.07 10.72 8.65
N VAL A 377 12.39 9.49 8.23
CA VAL A 377 12.00 8.95 6.91
C VAL A 377 10.50 9.08 6.69
N ARG A 378 9.69 8.68 7.67
CA ARG A 378 8.22 8.79 7.60
C ARG A 378 7.74 10.24 7.58
N SER A 379 8.42 11.12 8.33
CA SER A 379 8.12 12.54 8.37
C SER A 379 8.43 13.25 7.06
N VAL A 380 9.49 12.87 6.32
CA VAL A 380 9.85 13.48 5.03
C VAL A 380 8.66 13.49 4.08
N ASP A 381 8.02 12.34 3.87
CA ASP A 381 6.91 12.19 2.93
C ASP A 381 5.72 13.05 3.30
N GLU A 382 5.38 13.10 4.59
CA GLU A 382 4.29 13.93 5.09
C GLU A 382 4.60 15.43 4.93
N ILE A 383 5.85 15.86 5.16
CA ILE A 383 6.26 17.27 4.97
C ILE A 383 6.17 17.66 3.51
N VAL A 384 6.62 16.80 2.60
CA VAL A 384 6.55 17.07 1.16
C VAL A 384 5.10 17.15 0.70
N LEU A 385 4.24 16.22 1.15
CA LEU A 385 2.82 16.30 0.84
C LEU A 385 2.18 17.57 1.38
N GLU A 386 2.55 18.01 2.58
CA GLU A 386 2.09 19.29 3.12
C GLU A 386 2.56 20.49 2.27
N ILE A 387 3.80 20.47 1.79
CA ILE A 387 4.33 21.48 0.86
C ILE A 387 3.50 21.52 -0.43
N LEU A 388 3.13 20.35 -0.95
CA LEU A 388 2.40 20.13 -2.20
C LEU A 388 0.87 20.17 -2.07
N ASP A 389 0.35 20.71 -0.96
CA ASP A 389 -1.10 20.81 -0.69
C ASP A 389 -1.83 19.45 -0.73
N GLY A 390 -1.12 18.36 -0.43
CA GLY A 390 -1.63 16.99 -0.38
C GLY A 390 -1.74 16.28 -1.74
N ASP A 391 -1.19 16.84 -2.83
CA ASP A 391 -1.26 16.19 -4.15
C ASP A 391 -0.22 15.06 -4.30
N GLN A 392 -0.61 13.84 -3.93
CA GLN A 392 0.20 12.63 -4.06
C GLN A 392 0.68 12.37 -5.50
N ASP A 393 -0.19 12.59 -6.50
CA ASP A 393 0.18 12.31 -7.88
C ASP A 393 1.27 13.32 -8.34
N VAL A 394 1.33 14.53 -7.77
CA VAL A 394 2.42 15.49 -8.01
C VAL A 394 3.72 15.02 -7.39
N LEU A 395 3.69 14.51 -6.16
CA LEU A 395 4.86 13.94 -5.50
C LEU A 395 5.47 12.80 -6.33
N GLU A 396 4.63 11.88 -6.83
CA GLU A 396 5.07 10.79 -7.70
C GLU A 396 5.77 11.31 -8.96
N MET A 397 5.19 12.30 -9.66
CA MET A 397 5.83 12.89 -10.84
C MET A 397 7.15 13.60 -10.50
N LEU A 398 7.24 14.28 -9.36
CA LEU A 398 8.47 14.94 -8.93
C LEU A 398 9.59 13.91 -8.67
N ARG A 399 9.25 12.77 -8.06
CA ARG A 399 10.19 11.65 -7.83
C ARG A 399 10.66 11.05 -9.16
N GLU A 400 9.73 10.70 -10.04
CA GLU A 400 10.01 9.97 -11.27
C GLU A 400 10.67 10.83 -12.37
N GLU A 401 10.24 12.08 -12.53
CA GLU A 401 10.67 12.91 -13.66
C GLU A 401 11.87 13.81 -13.32
N SER A 402 12.03 14.20 -12.05
CA SER A 402 12.99 15.25 -11.65
C SER A 402 13.84 14.93 -10.42
N SER A 403 13.69 13.75 -9.81
CA SER A 403 14.32 13.41 -8.53
C SER A 403 14.14 14.51 -7.47
N ALA A 404 12.94 15.11 -7.43
CA ALA A 404 12.60 16.26 -6.59
C ALA A 404 11.53 15.94 -5.53
N GLY A 405 11.58 14.73 -4.99
CA GLY A 405 10.60 14.17 -4.07
C GLY A 405 10.81 14.43 -2.59
N THR A 406 11.82 15.23 -2.20
CA THR A 406 12.09 15.61 -0.79
C THR A 406 12.03 17.14 -0.60
N PRO A 407 11.89 17.66 0.64
CA PRO A 407 11.89 19.10 0.89
C PRO A 407 13.23 19.74 0.51
N ARG A 408 14.35 19.02 0.71
CA ARG A 408 15.67 19.48 0.29
C ARG A 408 15.72 19.66 -1.22
N ASP A 409 15.32 18.66 -1.98
CA ASP A 409 15.37 18.72 -3.45
C ASP A 409 14.54 19.90 -3.97
N LEU A 410 13.30 20.05 -3.50
CA LEU A 410 12.43 21.18 -3.85
C LEU A 410 13.02 22.54 -3.45
N SER A 411 13.73 22.61 -2.32
CA SER A 411 14.37 23.85 -1.88
C SER A 411 15.52 24.28 -2.80
N ASN A 412 16.24 23.32 -3.41
CA ASN A 412 17.31 23.59 -4.38
C ASN A 412 16.76 24.20 -5.67
N TRP A 413 15.54 23.84 -6.07
CA TRP A 413 14.87 24.42 -7.25
C TRP A 413 14.39 25.85 -7.04
N ALA A 414 14.42 26.39 -5.82
CA ALA A 414 13.90 27.72 -5.53
C ALA A 414 14.67 28.87 -6.23
N GLU A 415 15.89 28.65 -6.68
CA GLU A 415 16.66 29.65 -7.46
C GLU A 415 16.21 29.71 -8.92
N CYS A 416 15.70 28.60 -9.45
CA CYS A 416 15.23 28.46 -10.83
C CYS A 416 14.01 27.52 -10.94
N PRO A 417 12.85 27.91 -10.38
CA PRO A 417 11.63 27.07 -10.35
C PRO A 417 11.10 26.69 -11.74
N GLU A 418 11.35 27.54 -12.73
CA GLU A 418 11.01 27.29 -14.14
C GLU A 418 11.71 26.04 -14.71
N MET A 419 12.93 25.75 -14.26
CA MET A 419 13.70 24.58 -14.72
C MET A 419 13.08 23.27 -14.21
N LEU A 420 12.43 23.29 -13.04
CA LEU A 420 11.71 22.12 -12.53
C LEU A 420 10.52 21.76 -13.44
N LEU A 421 9.80 22.76 -13.96
CA LEU A 421 8.73 22.55 -14.95
C LEU A 421 9.25 22.10 -16.32
N GLU A 422 10.53 22.31 -16.63
CA GLU A 422 11.17 21.78 -17.84
C GLU A 422 11.65 20.34 -17.64
N ALA A 423 12.18 20.02 -16.45
CA ALA A 423 12.57 18.68 -16.06
C ALA A 423 11.37 17.73 -15.91
N SER A 424 10.19 18.26 -15.55
CA SER A 424 8.97 17.49 -15.36
C SER A 424 7.83 17.89 -16.31
N PRO A 425 7.82 17.41 -17.58
CA PRO A 425 6.75 17.68 -18.53
C PRO A 425 5.36 17.26 -18.03
N GLY A 426 5.26 16.14 -17.31
CA GLY A 426 4.00 15.64 -16.77
C GLY A 426 3.42 16.59 -15.72
N LEU A 427 4.29 17.15 -14.89
CA LEU A 427 3.93 18.18 -13.90
C LEU A 427 3.40 19.45 -14.56
N ARG A 428 4.11 19.94 -15.59
CA ARG A 428 3.69 21.11 -16.38
C ARG A 428 2.31 20.89 -17.00
N ASP A 429 2.07 19.73 -17.59
CA ASP A 429 0.79 19.38 -18.20
C ASP A 429 -0.33 19.23 -17.17
N ARG A 430 -0.03 18.75 -15.95
CA ARG A 430 -1.03 18.62 -14.88
C ARG A 430 -1.44 19.99 -14.33
N LEU A 431 -0.48 20.81 -13.94
CA LEU A 431 -0.74 22.16 -13.42
C LEU A 431 -1.31 23.09 -14.50
N GLY A 432 -0.95 22.82 -15.74
CA GLY A 432 -1.37 23.58 -16.92
C GLY A 432 -2.63 23.09 -17.61
N LYS A 433 -3.57 22.42 -16.94
CA LYS A 433 -4.90 22.10 -17.49
C LYS A 433 -5.93 23.16 -17.10
N GLY A 434 -6.55 23.83 -18.08
CA GLY A 434 -7.80 24.57 -17.87
C GLY A 434 -7.94 26.04 -18.29
N THR A 435 -6.89 26.81 -18.65
CA THR A 435 -7.00 28.23 -19.07
C THR A 435 -5.86 28.70 -19.99
N GLU A 436 -6.07 29.76 -20.77
CA GLU A 436 -5.05 30.31 -21.68
C GLU A 436 -3.80 30.89 -20.96
N ASN A 437 -3.83 31.05 -19.62
CA ASN A 437 -2.74 31.57 -18.79
C ASN A 437 -1.96 30.49 -18.01
N ASN A 438 -2.09 29.23 -18.40
CA ASN A 438 -1.66 28.07 -17.61
C ASN A 438 -0.16 28.02 -17.24
N GLY A 439 0.74 28.48 -18.11
CA GLY A 439 2.18 28.46 -17.81
C GLY A 439 2.56 29.36 -16.63
N LYS A 440 1.94 30.55 -16.51
CA LYS A 440 2.20 31.47 -15.40
C LYS A 440 1.70 30.93 -14.08
N LYS A 441 0.53 30.29 -14.08
CA LYS A 441 -0.05 29.69 -12.87
C LYS A 441 0.80 28.51 -12.37
N ALA A 442 1.29 27.67 -13.28
CA ALA A 442 2.18 26.57 -12.91
C ALA A 442 3.48 27.09 -12.27
N ASP A 443 4.10 28.13 -12.85
CA ASP A 443 5.30 28.77 -12.32
C ASP A 443 5.08 29.38 -10.93
N GLU A 444 3.94 30.04 -10.70
CA GLU A 444 3.58 30.58 -9.38
C GLU A 444 3.39 29.48 -8.32
N VAL A 445 2.75 28.37 -8.68
CA VAL A 445 2.54 27.22 -7.79
C VAL A 445 3.87 26.56 -7.43
N VAL A 446 4.74 26.29 -8.41
CA VAL A 446 6.04 25.68 -8.16
C VAL A 446 6.93 26.60 -7.32
N ARG A 447 6.94 27.91 -7.60
CA ARG A 447 7.61 28.90 -6.74
C ARG A 447 7.13 28.84 -5.30
N LEU A 448 5.82 28.74 -5.09
CA LEU A 448 5.23 28.62 -3.76
C LEU A 448 5.74 27.37 -3.05
N TRP A 449 5.73 26.21 -3.72
CA TRP A 449 6.24 24.96 -3.15
C TRP A 449 7.72 25.03 -2.81
N CYS A 450 8.56 25.58 -3.69
CA CYS A 450 9.98 25.77 -3.42
C CYS A 450 10.24 26.71 -2.22
N MET A 451 9.45 27.78 -2.07
CA MET A 451 9.54 28.66 -0.89
C MET A 451 9.12 27.95 0.40
N ARG A 452 8.03 27.17 0.37
CA ARG A 452 7.60 26.37 1.53
C ARG A 452 8.64 25.31 1.90
N ALA A 453 9.25 24.66 0.91
CA ALA A 453 10.32 23.71 1.12
C ALA A 453 11.54 24.35 1.80
N LYS A 454 11.95 25.54 1.36
CA LYS A 454 13.00 26.33 2.05
C LYS A 454 12.64 26.64 3.51
N GLU A 455 11.39 27.02 3.78
CA GLU A 455 10.93 27.29 5.14
C GLU A 455 10.90 26.02 6.01
N ALA A 456 10.49 24.88 5.45
CA ALA A 456 10.51 23.59 6.12
C ALA A 456 11.94 23.15 6.49
N VAL A 457 12.88 23.22 5.53
CA VAL A 457 14.30 22.92 5.77
C VAL A 457 14.89 23.84 6.85
N ARG A 458 14.50 25.11 6.86
CA ARG A 458 14.92 26.06 7.91
C ARG A 458 14.36 25.68 9.29
N ALA A 459 13.12 25.21 9.36
CA ALA A 459 12.48 24.80 10.61
C ALA A 459 13.03 23.47 11.14
N CYS A 460 13.38 22.55 10.24
CA CYS A 460 13.85 21.20 10.54
C CYS A 460 15.16 20.90 9.80
N PRO A 461 16.33 21.26 10.36
CA PRO A 461 17.62 21.14 9.66
C PRO A 461 17.99 19.73 9.22
N TRP A 462 17.49 18.69 9.91
CA TRP A 462 17.70 17.29 9.54
C TRP A 462 17.15 16.95 8.15
N LEU A 463 16.20 17.73 7.61
CA LEU A 463 15.69 17.57 6.25
C LEU A 463 16.77 17.76 5.18
N GLU A 464 17.86 18.46 5.50
CA GLU A 464 19.01 18.62 4.59
C GLU A 464 19.73 17.30 4.31
N TRP A 465 19.46 16.23 5.05
CA TRP A 465 20.13 14.94 4.85
C TRP A 465 19.41 14.01 3.88
N TYR A 466 18.14 14.31 3.59
CA TYR A 466 17.30 13.49 2.73
C TYR A 466 17.32 14.00 1.30
N VAL A 467 17.56 13.10 0.37
CA VAL A 467 17.52 13.35 -1.08
C VAL A 467 16.73 12.24 -1.74
N THR A 468 16.07 12.56 -2.84
CA THR A 468 15.43 11.53 -3.67
C THR A 468 16.53 10.65 -4.27
N PRO A 469 16.45 9.31 -4.15
CA PRO A 469 17.37 8.41 -4.84
C PRO A 469 17.36 8.68 -6.35
N VAL A 470 18.54 8.68 -6.97
CA VAL A 470 18.75 8.93 -8.41
C VAL A 470 18.69 7.63 -9.20
#